data_AF-M2S6V2-F1
#
_entry.id   AF-M2S6V2-F1
#
_cell.length_a   1.000
_cell.length_b   1.000
_cell.length_c   1.000
_cell.angle_alpha   90.00
_cell.angle_beta   90.00
_cell.angle_gamma   90.00
#
_symmetry.space_group_name_H-M   'P 1'
#
loop_
_entity.id
_entity.type
_entity.pdbx_description
1 polymer ?
#
loop_
_entity_poly.entity_id
_entity_poly.type
_entity_poly.pdbx_seq_one_letter_code
_entity_poly.pdbx_strand_id
1 'polypeptide(L)'
;AAKAILNRKAKIFLKWAPGHTDIEGNEKADSLAKEATKQTPKESKTSLAFIGTKIKLLQRASQAEEWRKYREKAREKKTSYGAIFNLKLKNQLVIPRGTKREISSSFYSLKIGHGYFNAYLKRVKRRETELCKCGRPQTAEHLLL
;
A
#
# COMPACT_ATOMS: atom_id res chain seq x y z
N ALA A 1 -30.83 10.67 14.52
CA ALA A 1 -31.61 11.36 13.46
C ALA A 1 -32.55 10.42 12.71
N ALA A 2 -32.06 9.46 11.90
CA ALA A 2 -32.91 8.61 11.06
C ALA A 2 -33.99 7.80 11.81
N LYS A 3 -33.65 7.16 12.94
CA LYS A 3 -34.63 6.45 13.80
C LYS A 3 -35.74 7.37 14.35
N ALA A 4 -35.40 8.63 14.67
CA ALA A 4 -36.37 9.60 15.18
C ALA A 4 -37.34 10.08 14.10
N ILE A 5 -36.90 10.12 12.83
CA ILE A 5 -37.73 10.48 11.67
C ILE A 5 -38.67 9.33 11.31
N LEU A 6 -38.18 8.09 11.34
CA LEU A 6 -38.99 6.88 11.15
C LEU A 6 -40.12 6.77 12.19
N ASN A 7 -39.81 7.06 13.46
CA ASN A 7 -40.82 7.05 14.54
C ASN A 7 -41.93 8.10 14.35
N ARG A 8 -41.71 9.12 13.52
CA ARG A 8 -42.70 10.15 13.18
C ARG A 8 -43.53 9.81 11.93
N LYS A 9 -43.39 8.61 11.36
CA LYS A 9 -44.06 8.16 10.12
C LYS A 9 -43.84 9.12 8.91
N ALA A 10 -42.77 9.89 8.91
CA ALA A 10 -42.46 10.81 7.82
C ALA A 10 -41.97 10.03 6.58
N LYS A 11 -42.36 10.46 5.38
CA LYS A 11 -41.82 9.93 4.12
C LYS A 11 -40.37 10.40 3.97
N ILE A 12 -39.46 9.46 3.73
CA ILE A 12 -38.02 9.73 3.58
C ILE A 12 -37.64 9.59 2.10
N PHE A 13 -36.91 10.56 1.58
CA PHE A 13 -36.32 10.50 0.24
C PHE A 13 -34.81 10.62 0.34
N LEU A 14 -34.08 9.78 -0.40
CA LEU A 14 -32.63 9.88 -0.55
C LEU A 14 -32.34 10.40 -1.97
N LYS A 15 -31.65 11.53 -2.06
CA LYS A 15 -31.23 12.12 -3.33
C LYS A 15 -29.71 12.33 -3.29
N TRP A 16 -29.04 12.03 -4.40
CA TRP A 16 -27.63 12.34 -4.56
C TRP A 16 -27.47 13.77 -5.07
N ALA A 17 -26.43 14.46 -4.58
CA ALA A 17 -26.01 15.77 -5.07
C ALA A 17 -24.50 15.72 -5.40
N PRO A 18 -24.07 16.33 -6.52
CA PRO A 18 -22.65 16.47 -6.81
C PRO A 18 -21.98 17.40 -5.80
N GLY A 19 -20.71 17.12 -5.48
CA GLY A 19 -19.87 18.00 -4.67
C GLY A 19 -19.19 19.07 -5.50
N HIS A 20 -18.86 20.22 -4.89
CA HIS A 20 -18.12 21.32 -5.51
C HIS A 20 -18.83 21.95 -6.72
N THR A 21 -20.16 22.04 -6.65
CA THR A 21 -20.99 22.66 -7.69
C THR A 21 -21.85 23.79 -7.12
N ASP A 22 -21.39 24.43 -6.04
CA ASP A 22 -22.04 25.58 -5.39
C ASP A 22 -23.50 25.35 -4.95
N ILE A 23 -23.87 24.10 -4.66
CA ILE A 23 -25.16 23.77 -4.06
C ILE A 23 -25.09 24.16 -2.58
N GLU A 24 -25.70 25.28 -2.22
CA GLU A 24 -25.61 25.91 -0.89
C GLU A 24 -25.76 24.91 0.27
N GLY A 25 -26.79 24.06 0.24
CA GLY A 25 -27.02 23.07 1.29
C GLY A 25 -25.93 21.99 1.39
N ASN A 26 -25.37 21.57 0.26
CA ASN A 26 -24.30 20.58 0.22
C ASN A 26 -22.97 21.19 0.67
N GLU A 27 -22.64 22.38 0.19
CA GLU A 27 -21.41 23.10 0.58
C GLU A 27 -21.44 23.47 2.07
N LYS A 28 -22.61 23.89 2.59
CA LYS A 28 -22.78 24.12 4.03
C LYS A 28 -22.60 22.85 4.85
N ALA A 29 -23.15 21.71 4.39
CA ALA A 29 -22.96 20.43 5.05
C ALA A 29 -21.48 19.99 5.04
N ASP A 30 -20.79 20.14 3.91
CA ASP A 30 -19.36 19.83 3.79
C ASP A 30 -18.48 20.74 4.67
N SER A 31 -18.79 22.05 4.70
CA SER A 31 -18.10 23.02 5.58
C SER A 31 -18.25 22.65 7.05
N LEU A 32 -19.47 22.34 7.50
CA LEU A 32 -19.72 21.91 8.88
C LEU A 32 -19.02 20.57 9.19
N ALA A 33 -19.00 19.63 8.25
CA ALA A 33 -18.26 18.38 8.40
C ALA A 33 -16.75 18.63 8.54
N LYS A 34 -16.17 19.54 7.74
CA LYS A 34 -14.77 19.95 7.85
C LYS A 34 -14.45 20.62 9.18
N GLU A 35 -15.31 21.51 9.67
CA GLU A 35 -15.16 22.14 10.97
C GLU A 35 -15.19 21.11 12.11
N ALA A 36 -16.08 20.12 12.02
CA ALA A 36 -16.14 19.04 12.99
C ALA A 36 -14.84 18.23 13.06
N THR A 37 -14.07 18.12 11.96
CA THR A 37 -12.78 17.42 11.98
C THR A 37 -11.69 18.12 12.81
N LYS A 38 -11.85 19.41 13.11
CA LYS A 38 -10.93 20.18 13.97
C LYS A 38 -11.22 19.98 15.46
N GLN A 39 -12.39 19.46 15.80
CA GLN A 39 -12.79 19.25 17.19
C GLN A 39 -12.14 17.98 17.74
N THR A 40 -11.75 18.00 19.01
CA THR A 40 -11.24 16.81 19.68
C THR A 40 -12.33 15.74 19.75
N PRO A 41 -12.08 14.52 19.28
CA PRO A 41 -13.08 13.45 19.35
C PRO A 41 -13.42 13.14 20.81
N LYS A 42 -14.71 13.09 21.12
CA LYS A 42 -15.21 12.78 22.47
C LYS A 42 -15.01 11.30 22.85
N GLU A 43 -14.94 10.43 21.85
CA GLU A 43 -14.75 8.99 22.02
C GLU A 43 -13.39 8.56 21.46
N SER A 44 -12.80 7.52 22.06
CA SER A 44 -11.55 6.91 21.59
C SER A 44 -11.73 6.00 20.38
N LYS A 45 -12.98 5.77 19.95
CA LYS A 45 -13.30 4.95 18.78
C LYS A 45 -12.89 5.68 17.51
N THR A 46 -12.11 5.01 16.67
CA THR A 46 -11.66 5.52 15.38
C THR A 46 -11.94 4.51 14.28
N SER A 47 -11.86 4.95 13.02
CA SER A 47 -12.09 4.07 11.88
C SER A 47 -10.86 3.19 11.61
N LEU A 48 -11.09 1.98 11.07
CA LEU A 48 -10.01 1.11 10.59
C LEU A 48 -9.14 1.81 9.53
N ALA A 49 -9.74 2.67 8.71
CA ALA A 49 -9.03 3.47 7.71
C ALA A 49 -8.02 4.44 8.36
N PHE A 50 -8.40 5.10 9.45
CA PHE A 50 -7.51 5.99 10.19
C PHE A 50 -6.36 5.22 10.84
N ILE A 51 -6.66 4.09 11.48
CA ILE A 51 -5.64 3.20 12.06
C ILE A 51 -4.65 2.75 10.98
N GLY A 52 -5.14 2.27 9.84
CA GLY A 52 -4.30 1.86 8.72
C GLY A 52 -3.42 2.99 8.19
N THR A 53 -3.92 4.23 8.19
CA THR A 53 -3.14 5.42 7.81
C THR A 53 -2.03 5.69 8.82
N LYS A 54 -2.32 5.62 10.13
CA LYS A 54 -1.33 5.80 11.19
C LYS A 54 -0.24 4.72 11.14
N ILE A 55 -0.61 3.45 10.95
CA ILE A 55 0.34 2.34 10.80
C ILE A 55 1.29 2.60 9.63
N LYS A 56 0.76 2.99 8.46
CA LYS A 56 1.60 3.32 7.29
C LYS A 56 2.57 4.46 7.57
N LEU A 57 2.16 5.49 8.32
CA LEU A 57 3.03 6.59 8.71
C LEU A 57 4.17 6.12 9.63
N LEU A 58 3.85 5.33 10.66
CA LEU A 58 4.84 4.77 11.58
C LEU A 58 5.82 3.85 10.85
N GLN A 59 5.31 3.00 9.95
CA GLN A 59 6.14 2.13 9.13
C GLN A 59 7.13 2.93 8.28
N ARG A 60 6.68 4.01 7.61
CA ARG A 60 7.57 4.87 6.81
C ARG A 60 8.64 5.53 7.66
N ALA A 61 8.29 6.03 8.85
CA ALA A 61 9.25 6.64 9.76
C ALA A 61 10.29 5.62 10.23
N SER A 62 9.86 4.41 10.62
CA SER A 62 10.74 3.32 11.03
C SER A 62 11.69 2.89 9.89
N GLN A 63 11.18 2.74 8.66
CA GLN A 63 12.01 2.41 7.49
C GLN A 63 13.03 3.50 7.18
N ALA A 64 12.65 4.78 7.28
CA ALA A 64 13.56 5.89 7.07
C ALA A 64 14.69 5.91 8.10
N GLU A 65 14.37 5.60 9.37
CA GLU A 65 15.34 5.51 10.45
C GLU A 65 16.33 4.35 10.26
N GLU A 66 15.82 3.16 9.95
CA GLU A 66 16.66 1.99 9.66
C GLU A 66 17.59 2.27 8.47
N TRP A 67 17.07 2.94 7.44
CA TRP A 67 17.86 3.34 6.28
C TRP A 67 18.95 4.36 6.62
N ARG A 68 18.67 5.29 7.53
CA ARG A 68 19.67 6.25 8.03
C ARG A 68 20.82 5.49 8.72
N LYS A 69 20.50 4.59 9.65
CA LYS A 69 21.48 3.76 10.37
C LYS A 69 22.33 2.92 9.42
N TYR A 70 21.71 2.30 8.42
CA TYR A 70 22.45 1.55 7.40
C TYR A 70 23.47 2.42 6.67
N ARG A 71 23.08 3.63 6.25
CA ARG A 71 23.98 4.55 5.53
C ARG A 71 25.12 5.05 6.40
N GLU A 72 24.86 5.33 7.68
CA GLU A 72 25.91 5.72 8.63
C GLU A 72 26.94 4.60 8.78
N LYS A 73 26.47 3.38 9.05
CA LYS A 73 27.34 2.20 9.16
C LYS A 73 28.10 1.88 7.87
N ALA A 74 27.47 2.08 6.71
CA ALA A 74 28.13 1.87 5.42
C ALA A 74 29.31 2.84 5.24
N ARG A 75 29.19 4.09 5.70
CA ARG A 75 30.27 5.09 5.60
C ARG A 75 31.50 4.77 6.46
N GLU A 76 31.33 4.00 7.54
CA GLU A 76 32.45 3.58 8.40
C GLU A 76 33.48 2.73 7.64
N LYS A 77 33.04 1.94 6.65
CA LYS A 77 33.90 1.11 5.81
C LYS A 77 33.76 1.53 4.35
N LYS A 78 34.80 2.18 3.80
CA LYS A 78 34.85 2.62 2.39
C LYS A 78 34.63 1.49 1.37
N THR A 79 34.90 0.24 1.75
CA THR A 79 34.68 -0.97 0.93
C THR A 79 33.28 -1.56 1.06
N SER A 80 32.42 -1.02 1.93
CA SER A 80 31.07 -1.53 2.06
C SER A 80 30.26 -1.22 0.79
N TYR A 81 29.34 -2.13 0.45
CA TYR A 81 28.50 -1.97 -0.74
C TYR A 81 27.74 -0.64 -0.76
N GLY A 82 27.23 -0.19 0.40
CA GLY A 82 26.53 1.10 0.51
C GLY A 82 27.43 2.33 0.49
N ALA A 83 28.75 2.19 0.68
CA ALA A 83 29.72 3.26 0.46
C ALA A 83 30.15 3.37 -1.01
N ILE A 84 30.24 2.23 -1.69
CA ILE A 84 30.63 2.17 -3.11
C ILE A 84 29.47 2.57 -4.02
N PHE A 85 28.25 2.10 -3.72
CA PHE A 85 27.08 2.32 -4.54
C PHE A 85 26.09 3.28 -3.86
N ASN A 86 25.66 4.31 -4.58
CA ASN A 86 24.62 5.23 -4.12
C ASN A 86 23.24 4.56 -4.15
N LEU A 87 22.92 3.82 -3.10
CA LEU A 87 21.62 3.19 -2.92
C LEU A 87 20.54 4.27 -2.68
N LYS A 88 19.64 4.41 -3.66
CA LYS A 88 18.43 5.22 -3.51
C LYS A 88 17.25 4.28 -3.32
N LEU A 89 16.70 4.23 -2.10
CA LEU A 89 15.40 3.60 -1.87
C LEU A 89 14.35 4.39 -2.62
N LYS A 90 13.73 3.73 -3.61
CA LYS A 90 12.58 4.25 -4.34
C LYS A 90 11.37 3.45 -3.90
N ASN A 91 10.25 4.15 -3.70
CA ASN A 91 8.96 3.52 -3.38
C ASN A 91 8.39 2.71 -4.56
N GLN A 92 8.99 2.85 -5.74
CA GLN A 92 8.62 2.14 -6.95
C GLN A 92 9.88 1.54 -7.56
N LEU A 93 9.79 0.27 -7.95
CA LEU A 93 10.82 -0.37 -8.75
C LEU A 93 10.83 0.31 -10.13
N VAL A 94 11.98 0.89 -10.49
CA VAL A 94 12.16 1.57 -11.77
C VAL A 94 12.66 0.56 -12.78
N ILE A 95 11.93 0.44 -13.88
CA ILE A 95 12.33 -0.36 -15.04
C ILE A 95 12.84 0.61 -16.13
N PRO A 96 13.88 0.25 -16.90
CA PRO A 96 14.37 1.09 -17.99
C PRO A 96 13.26 1.50 -18.96
N ARG A 97 13.30 2.75 -19.43
CA ARG A 97 12.34 3.25 -20.43
C ARG A 97 12.47 2.41 -21.70
N GLY A 98 11.32 2.08 -22.32
CA GLY A 98 11.27 1.23 -23.52
C GLY A 98 11.29 -0.28 -23.25
N THR A 99 11.31 -0.71 -21.98
CA THR A 99 11.20 -2.14 -21.65
C THR A 99 9.81 -2.65 -22.04
N LYS A 100 9.78 -3.74 -22.81
CA LYS A 100 8.53 -4.41 -23.19
C LYS A 100 7.73 -4.85 -21.95
N ARG A 101 6.41 -4.89 -22.08
CA ARG A 101 5.50 -5.19 -20.97
C ARG A 101 5.76 -6.59 -20.38
N GLU A 102 6.07 -7.56 -21.23
CA GLU A 102 6.28 -8.96 -20.85
C GLU A 102 7.53 -9.08 -19.95
N ILE A 103 8.62 -8.43 -20.35
CA ILE A 103 9.86 -8.39 -19.57
C ILE A 103 9.62 -7.66 -18.25
N SER A 104 8.93 -6.53 -18.30
CA SER A 104 8.60 -5.75 -17.11
C SER A 104 7.79 -6.58 -16.11
N SER A 105 6.73 -7.25 -16.58
CA SER A 105 5.89 -8.12 -15.76
C SER A 105 6.68 -9.27 -15.15
N SER A 106 7.55 -9.91 -15.94
CA SER A 106 8.39 -11.02 -15.48
C SER A 106 9.37 -10.57 -14.41
N PHE A 107 10.01 -9.40 -14.61
CA PHE A 107 10.88 -8.78 -13.63
C PHE A 107 10.15 -8.51 -12.31
N TYR A 108 8.97 -7.87 -12.36
CA TYR A 108 8.18 -7.63 -11.14
C TYR A 108 7.83 -8.94 -10.44
N SER A 109 7.31 -9.92 -11.18
CA SER A 109 6.91 -11.22 -10.64
C SER A 109 8.05 -11.96 -9.96
N LEU A 110 9.24 -11.98 -10.58
CA LEU A 110 10.44 -12.58 -9.99
C LEU A 110 10.91 -11.78 -8.77
N LYS A 111 10.95 -10.45 -8.86
CA LYS A 111 11.47 -9.58 -7.79
C LYS A 111 10.65 -9.65 -6.52
N ILE A 112 9.33 -9.73 -6.63
CA ILE A 112 8.43 -9.80 -5.47
C ILE A 112 8.17 -11.24 -5.02
N GLY A 113 8.55 -12.25 -5.82
CA GLY A 113 8.24 -13.64 -5.52
C GLY A 113 6.77 -14.01 -5.76
N HIS A 114 6.09 -13.32 -6.69
CA HIS A 114 4.71 -13.61 -7.10
C HIS A 114 4.61 -13.74 -8.63
N GLY A 115 4.68 -14.96 -9.15
CA GLY A 115 4.68 -15.21 -10.59
C GLY A 115 4.37 -16.66 -10.94
N TYR A 116 4.40 -16.97 -12.24
CA TYR A 116 4.12 -18.31 -12.76
C TYR A 116 5.28 -19.30 -12.56
N PHE A 117 5.67 -19.52 -11.31
CA PHE A 117 6.62 -20.56 -10.93
C PHE A 117 6.02 -21.45 -9.84
N ASN A 118 6.45 -22.70 -9.83
CA ASN A 118 5.72 -23.77 -9.15
C ASN A 118 5.61 -23.54 -7.63
N ALA A 119 6.63 -22.96 -7.00
CA ALA A 119 6.57 -22.62 -5.58
C ALA A 119 5.46 -21.61 -5.26
N TYR A 120 5.30 -20.57 -6.09
CA TYR A 120 4.20 -19.62 -5.94
C TYR A 120 2.85 -20.27 -6.20
N LEU A 121 2.73 -21.03 -7.30
CA LEU A 121 1.48 -21.68 -7.68
C LEU A 121 1.00 -22.69 -6.61
N LYS A 122 1.92 -23.41 -5.96
CA LYS A 122 1.59 -24.26 -4.81
C LYS A 122 1.11 -23.45 -3.62
N ARG A 123 1.79 -22.34 -3.29
CA ARG A 123 1.39 -21.43 -2.21
C ARG A 123 -0.03 -20.89 -2.38
N VAL A 124 -0.44 -20.58 -3.62
CA VAL A 124 -1.81 -20.12 -3.93
C VAL A 124 -2.79 -21.26 -4.27
N LYS A 125 -2.42 -22.52 -4.01
CA LYS A 125 -3.24 -23.71 -4.24
C LYS A 125 -3.73 -23.87 -5.68
N ARG A 126 -2.89 -23.50 -6.65
CA ARG A 126 -3.12 -23.68 -8.10
C ARG A 126 -2.28 -24.81 -8.70
N ARG A 127 -1.41 -25.43 -7.92
CA ARG A 127 -0.55 -26.55 -8.32
C ARG A 127 -0.20 -27.40 -7.11
N GLU A 128 -0.13 -28.72 -7.29
CA GLU A 128 0.19 -29.64 -6.20
C GLU A 128 1.68 -29.65 -5.84
N THR A 129 2.54 -29.58 -6.87
CA THR A 129 3.99 -29.65 -6.70
C THR A 129 4.68 -28.33 -7.01
N GLU A 130 5.63 -27.98 -6.14
CA GLU A 130 6.54 -26.84 -6.30
C GLU A 130 7.80 -27.19 -7.07
N LEU A 131 8.01 -28.46 -7.43
CA LEU A 131 9.27 -28.92 -7.98
C LEU A 131 9.42 -28.48 -9.45
N CYS A 132 10.64 -28.09 -9.80
CA CYS A 132 11.12 -27.90 -11.15
C CYS A 132 11.52 -29.26 -11.76
N LYS A 133 11.75 -29.30 -13.07
CA LYS A 133 12.24 -30.50 -13.79
C LYS A 133 13.59 -31.00 -13.25
N CYS A 134 14.39 -30.12 -12.65
CA CYS A 134 15.66 -30.47 -12.01
C CYS A 134 15.50 -31.05 -10.58
N GLY A 135 14.28 -31.20 -10.07
CA GLY A 135 14.00 -31.75 -8.74
C GLY A 135 14.06 -30.76 -7.58
N ARG A 136 14.47 -29.50 -7.81
CA ARG A 136 14.47 -28.43 -6.78
C ARG A 136 13.16 -27.63 -6.78
N PRO A 137 12.74 -27.03 -5.66
CA PRO A 137 11.62 -26.09 -5.66
C PRO A 137 11.83 -24.95 -6.65
N GLN A 138 10.86 -24.72 -7.52
CA GLN A 138 10.91 -23.66 -8.52
C GLN A 138 10.50 -22.32 -7.88
N THR A 139 11.45 -21.69 -7.18
CA THR A 139 11.32 -20.33 -6.64
C THR A 139 11.82 -19.28 -7.62
N ALA A 140 11.65 -17.99 -7.29
CA ALA A 140 12.22 -16.91 -8.10
C ALA A 140 13.75 -16.96 -8.10
N GLU A 141 14.36 -17.29 -6.97
CA GLU A 141 15.80 -17.46 -6.83
C GLU A 141 16.29 -18.61 -7.71
N HIS A 142 15.59 -19.75 -7.73
CA HIS A 142 15.95 -20.88 -8.60
C HIS A 142 15.88 -20.55 -10.10
N LEU A 143 15.04 -19.60 -10.50
CA LEU A 143 14.96 -19.16 -11.90
C LEU A 143 16.03 -18.12 -12.27
N LEU A 144 16.61 -17.45 -11.27
CA LEU A 144 17.58 -16.36 -11.46
C LEU A 144 19.02 -16.78 -11.19
N LEU A 145 19.24 -17.83 -10.39
CA LEU A 145 20.53 -18.36 -9.93
C LEU A 145 20.67 -19.84 -10.29
#